data_AF-A0A955SS67-F1
#
_entry.id   AF-A0A955SS67-F1
#
_cell.length_a   1.000
_cell.length_b   1.000
_cell.length_c   1.000
_cell.angle_alpha   90.00
_cell.angle_beta   90.00
_cell.angle_gamma   90.00
#
_symmetry.space_group_name_H-M   'P 1'
#
loop_
_entity.id
_entity.type
_entity.pdbx_description
1 polymer ?
#
loop_
_entity_poly.entity_id
_entity_poly.type
_entity_poly.pdbx_seq_one_letter_code
_entity_poly.pdbx_strand_id
1 'polypeptide(L)'
;MAYEDGIFCGICHKIRDVNDNLGRTAFFGNIEPTLTDPGLQYGPLFDAVIDIAAQMRAAVNPLHKDSKVCAGCHQYNMDHDFDNDFDEVGSPPGQTTYAEWLSSPYAVEGEDYRTCQDCHMPPAEGEDDVVICVFG
;
A
#
# COMPACT_ATOMS: atom_id res chain seq x y z
N MET A 1 14.70 -2.73 -10.94
CA MET A 1 15.07 -3.26 -9.62
C MET A 1 13.82 -3.72 -8.88
N ALA A 2 12.90 -2.83 -8.46
CA ALA A 2 11.64 -3.23 -7.78
C ALA A 2 10.86 -4.41 -8.42
N TYR A 3 10.69 -4.44 -9.75
CA TYR A 3 9.98 -5.55 -10.44
C TYR A 3 10.70 -6.92 -10.33
N GLU A 4 12.04 -6.95 -10.42
CA GLU A 4 12.81 -8.20 -10.28
C GLU A 4 12.91 -8.65 -8.82
N ASP A 5 12.75 -7.71 -7.89
CA ASP A 5 12.68 -7.94 -6.44
C ASP A 5 11.27 -8.34 -5.96
N GLY A 6 10.34 -8.62 -6.89
CA GLY A 6 8.98 -9.08 -6.58
C GLY A 6 7.94 -7.97 -6.34
N ILE A 7 8.33 -6.70 -6.46
CA ILE A 7 7.42 -5.55 -6.38
C ILE A 7 6.95 -5.20 -7.80
N PHE A 8 5.93 -5.92 -8.27
CA PHE A 8 5.25 -5.66 -9.56
C PHE A 8 3.87 -5.05 -9.34
N CYS A 9 3.27 -4.42 -10.36
CA CYS A 9 2.04 -3.63 -10.22
C CYS A 9 0.91 -4.37 -9.47
N GLY A 10 0.76 -5.68 -9.75
CA GLY A 10 -0.25 -6.50 -9.10
C GLY A 10 -0.07 -6.65 -7.59
N ILE A 11 1.12 -6.46 -7.01
CA ILE A 11 1.31 -6.60 -5.57
C ILE A 11 0.51 -5.55 -4.79
N CYS A 12 0.54 -4.28 -5.23
CA CYS A 12 -0.18 -3.18 -4.59
C CYS A 12 -1.63 -3.13 -5.05
N HIS A 13 -1.87 -3.32 -6.36
CA HIS A 13 -3.21 -3.23 -6.93
C HIS A 13 -4.11 -4.43 -6.55
N LYS A 14 -3.58 -5.48 -5.94
CA LYS A 14 -4.39 -6.59 -5.40
C LYS A 14 -4.74 -6.45 -3.92
N ILE A 15 -4.12 -5.54 -3.17
CA ILE A 15 -4.41 -5.32 -1.76
C ILE A 15 -5.82 -4.74 -1.63
N ARG A 16 -6.75 -5.49 -1.03
CA ARG A 16 -8.08 -4.98 -0.68
C ARG A 16 -8.05 -4.28 0.66
N ASP A 17 -7.32 -4.83 1.62
CA ASP A 17 -7.20 -4.29 2.97
C ASP A 17 -5.81 -4.54 3.57
N VAL A 18 -5.45 -3.71 4.56
CA VAL A 18 -4.35 -3.96 5.49
C VAL A 18 -4.96 -4.05 6.89
N ASN A 19 -4.91 -5.24 7.47
CA ASN A 19 -5.49 -5.49 8.79
C ASN A 19 -4.58 -4.99 9.92
N ASP A 20 -5.03 -5.11 11.15
CA ASP A 20 -4.33 -4.56 12.31
C ASP A 20 -3.19 -5.47 12.83
N ASN A 21 -2.92 -6.59 12.16
CA ASN A 21 -1.86 -7.53 12.48
C ASN A 21 -0.50 -7.04 11.94
N LEU A 22 -0.18 -5.77 12.22
CA LEU A 22 0.95 -5.03 11.65
C LEU A 22 2.33 -5.55 12.10
N GLY A 23 2.38 -6.51 13.02
CA GLY A 23 3.61 -7.25 13.33
C GLY A 23 3.99 -8.24 12.23
N ARG A 24 3.04 -8.67 11.40
CA ARG A 24 3.27 -9.61 10.29
C ARG A 24 3.61 -8.84 9.03
N THR A 25 4.40 -9.42 8.13
CA THR A 25 4.75 -8.79 6.84
C THR A 25 3.94 -9.34 5.69
N ALA A 26 3.37 -8.46 4.85
CA ALA A 26 2.64 -8.77 3.64
C ALA A 26 1.76 -10.04 3.75
N PHE A 27 2.07 -11.03 2.90
CA PHE A 27 1.34 -12.30 2.78
C PHE A 27 1.44 -13.20 4.03
N PHE A 28 2.28 -12.87 5.02
CA PHE A 28 2.33 -13.59 6.29
C PHE A 28 1.20 -13.20 7.25
N GLY A 29 0.38 -12.20 6.89
CA GLY A 29 -0.95 -12.05 7.47
C GLY A 29 -1.42 -10.63 7.74
N ASN A 30 -0.74 -9.58 7.25
CA ASN A 30 -1.20 -8.20 7.45
C ASN A 30 -1.91 -7.59 6.23
N ILE A 31 -1.78 -8.19 5.03
CA ILE A 31 -2.53 -7.77 3.83
C ILE A 31 -3.63 -8.77 3.48
N GLU A 32 -4.75 -8.26 2.97
CA GLU A 32 -5.84 -9.05 2.42
C GLU A 32 -5.91 -8.85 0.90
N PRO A 33 -5.28 -9.71 0.09
CA PRO A 33 -5.31 -9.57 -1.36
C PRO A 33 -6.63 -10.10 -1.95
N THR A 34 -7.06 -9.57 -3.09
CA THR A 34 -8.12 -10.18 -3.90
C THR A 34 -7.54 -11.22 -4.85
N LEU A 35 -7.74 -12.50 -4.53
CA LEU A 35 -7.25 -13.63 -5.32
C LEU A 35 -8.34 -14.27 -6.19
N THR A 36 -9.62 -14.02 -5.88
CA THR A 36 -10.77 -14.64 -6.56
C THR A 36 -11.10 -14.00 -7.90
N ASP A 37 -10.66 -12.76 -8.11
CA ASP A 37 -10.82 -12.04 -9.37
C ASP A 37 -9.42 -11.64 -9.91
N PRO A 38 -8.86 -12.41 -10.85
CA PRO A 38 -7.54 -12.13 -11.40
C PRO A 38 -7.50 -10.84 -12.21
N GLY A 39 -8.63 -10.36 -12.72
CA GLY A 39 -8.72 -9.11 -13.48
C GLY A 39 -8.81 -7.86 -12.60
N LEU A 40 -9.35 -7.96 -11.39
CA LEU A 40 -9.60 -6.78 -10.53
C LEU A 40 -8.31 -6.10 -10.07
N GLN A 41 -8.21 -4.77 -10.21
CA GLN A 41 -7.08 -3.95 -9.78
C GLN A 41 -7.60 -2.75 -9.00
N TYR A 42 -7.23 -2.63 -7.73
CA TYR A 42 -7.64 -1.53 -6.86
C TYR A 42 -6.77 -0.30 -7.05
N GLY A 43 -7.35 0.89 -7.06
CA GLY A 43 -6.59 2.14 -7.11
C GLY A 43 -7.36 3.32 -6.51
N PRO A 44 -6.73 4.51 -6.46
CA PRO A 44 -7.30 5.69 -5.83
C PRO A 44 -8.29 6.45 -6.73
N LEU A 45 -8.28 6.18 -8.04
CA LEU A 45 -9.04 6.94 -9.04
C LEU A 45 -10.43 6.32 -9.25
N PHE A 46 -11.48 7.12 -9.06
CA PHE A 46 -12.87 6.67 -9.25
C PHE A 46 -13.31 6.70 -10.71
N ASP A 47 -12.63 7.49 -11.54
CA ASP A 47 -12.86 7.71 -12.96
C ASP A 47 -11.96 6.83 -13.84
N ALA A 48 -11.23 5.89 -13.25
CA ALA A 48 -10.45 4.91 -13.99
C ALA A 48 -11.37 3.99 -14.82
N VAL A 49 -11.31 4.11 -16.15
CA VAL A 49 -12.15 3.36 -17.10
C VAL A 49 -11.49 2.10 -17.68
N ILE A 50 -10.43 1.59 -17.04
CA ILE A 50 -9.75 0.38 -17.52
C ILE A 50 -10.66 -0.82 -17.29
N ASP A 51 -11.20 -1.38 -18.37
CA ASP A 51 -11.95 -2.64 -18.40
C ASP A 51 -11.54 -3.47 -19.62
N ILE A 52 -10.45 -4.22 -19.45
CA ILE A 52 -9.98 -5.20 -20.42
C ILE A 52 -10.48 -6.56 -19.95
N ALA A 53 -11.51 -7.06 -20.63
CA ALA A 53 -12.23 -8.28 -20.27
C ALA A 53 -11.28 -9.43 -19.87
N ALA A 54 -11.49 -9.95 -18.66
CA ALA A 54 -10.72 -11.03 -18.04
C ALA A 54 -9.20 -10.76 -17.82
N GLN A 55 -8.71 -9.55 -18.09
CA GLN A 55 -7.30 -9.20 -17.96
C GLN A 55 -7.06 -8.14 -16.88
N MET A 56 -7.74 -7.00 -16.96
CA MET A 56 -7.55 -5.88 -16.03
C MET A 56 -8.81 -5.03 -15.93
N ARG A 57 -9.32 -4.84 -14.71
CA ARG A 57 -10.49 -4.03 -14.40
C ARG A 57 -10.20 -3.14 -13.20
N ALA A 58 -10.33 -1.83 -13.38
CA ALA A 58 -10.14 -0.89 -12.29
C ALA A 58 -11.27 -1.00 -11.26
N ALA A 59 -10.91 -0.92 -10.00
CA ALA A 59 -11.83 -0.75 -8.88
C ALA A 59 -11.30 0.33 -7.96
N VAL A 60 -12.15 1.25 -7.54
CA VAL A 60 -11.75 2.27 -6.57
C VAL A 60 -11.65 1.65 -5.18
N ASN A 61 -10.57 1.97 -4.46
CA ASN A 61 -10.41 1.63 -3.06
C ASN A 61 -9.77 2.82 -2.31
N PRO A 62 -10.44 3.41 -1.31
CA PRO A 62 -9.89 4.51 -0.52
C PRO A 62 -8.54 4.18 0.15
N LEU A 63 -8.28 2.90 0.47
CA LEU A 63 -7.00 2.48 1.04
C LEU A 63 -5.79 2.91 0.20
N HIS A 64 -5.94 2.97 -1.13
CA HIS A 64 -4.86 3.39 -2.02
C HIS A 64 -4.55 4.89 -1.96
N LYS A 65 -5.33 5.68 -1.21
CA LYS A 65 -5.03 7.06 -0.83
C LYS A 65 -4.46 7.19 0.60
N ASP A 66 -4.37 6.09 1.34
CA ASP A 66 -3.94 6.09 2.74
C ASP A 66 -2.55 5.47 2.86
N SER A 67 -1.69 6.05 3.71
CA SER A 67 -0.39 5.49 4.07
C SER A 67 -0.48 4.05 4.61
N LYS A 68 -1.63 3.64 5.17
CA LYS A 68 -1.86 2.28 5.69
C LYS A 68 -1.64 1.20 4.63
N VAL A 69 -1.82 1.47 3.34
CA VAL A 69 -1.50 0.48 2.28
C VAL A 69 -0.02 0.12 2.28
N CYS A 70 0.85 1.07 2.59
CA CYS A 70 2.30 0.88 2.67
C CYS A 70 2.70 0.13 3.94
N ALA A 71 1.92 0.25 5.02
CA ALA A 71 2.13 -0.49 6.27
C ALA A 71 2.14 -2.01 6.07
N GLY A 72 1.44 -2.51 5.04
CA GLY A 72 1.47 -3.91 4.63
C GLY A 72 2.89 -4.48 4.47
N CYS A 73 3.85 -3.67 4.04
CA CYS A 73 5.25 -4.09 3.89
C CYS A 73 6.23 -3.26 4.76
N HIS A 74 5.88 -2.01 5.07
CA HIS A 74 6.72 -1.06 5.80
C HIS A 74 6.40 -0.98 7.31
N GLN A 75 5.71 -1.99 7.83
CA GLN A 75 5.50 -2.22 9.25
C GLN A 75 5.44 -3.73 9.49
N TYR A 76 6.45 -4.26 10.18
CA TYR A 76 6.48 -5.66 10.63
C TYR A 76 7.62 -5.92 11.61
N ASN A 77 7.50 -7.02 12.35
CA ASN A 77 8.54 -7.59 13.20
C ASN A 77 9.19 -8.79 12.51
N MET A 78 10.42 -9.09 12.87
CA MET A 78 11.11 -10.29 12.40
C MET A 78 10.77 -11.47 13.31
N ASP A 79 10.47 -12.61 12.70
CA ASP A 79 10.47 -13.91 13.37
C ASP A 79 11.94 -14.37 13.51
N HIS A 80 12.53 -14.13 14.69
CA HIS A 80 13.96 -14.34 14.91
C HIS A 80 14.33 -15.80 15.14
N ASP A 81 13.41 -16.59 15.73
CA ASP A 81 13.63 -17.98 16.08
C ASP A 81 12.91 -18.98 15.14
N PHE A 82 12.18 -18.45 14.15
CA PHE A 82 11.49 -19.17 13.07
C PHE A 82 10.32 -20.03 13.55
N ASP A 83 9.61 -19.59 14.60
CA ASP A 83 8.47 -20.30 15.17
C ASP A 83 7.09 -19.84 14.63
N ASN A 84 7.08 -18.83 13.74
CA ASN A 84 5.92 -18.12 13.20
C ASN A 84 5.16 -17.22 14.20
N ASP A 85 5.75 -16.90 15.34
CA ASP A 85 5.31 -15.83 16.25
C ASP A 85 6.14 -14.57 16.00
N PHE A 86 5.56 -13.63 15.26
CA PHE A 86 6.22 -12.36 14.92
C PHE A 86 6.06 -11.31 16.03
N ASP A 87 5.23 -11.56 17.05
CA ASP A 87 4.89 -10.58 18.08
C ASP A 87 5.32 -11.03 19.49
N GLU A 88 6.24 -12.00 19.55
CA GLU A 88 6.79 -12.48 20.81
C GLU A 88 7.68 -11.43 21.50
N VAL A 89 7.87 -11.62 22.82
CA VAL A 89 8.74 -10.74 23.60
C VAL A 89 10.18 -10.94 23.18
N GLY A 90 10.70 -9.98 22.41
CA GLY A 90 12.06 -10.01 21.90
C GLY A 90 12.15 -10.03 20.38
N SER A 91 11.04 -10.19 19.66
CA SER A 91 11.01 -10.03 18.20
C SER A 91 11.60 -8.68 17.81
N PRO A 92 12.73 -8.64 17.08
CA PRO A 92 13.29 -7.38 16.66
C PRO A 92 12.40 -6.75 15.57
N PRO A 93 12.29 -5.42 15.52
CA PRO A 93 11.56 -4.77 14.45
C PRO A 93 12.21 -5.09 13.09
N GLY A 94 11.39 -5.48 12.12
CA GLY A 94 11.83 -5.65 10.74
C GLY A 94 11.79 -4.31 10.01
N GLN A 95 10.62 -3.67 10.00
CA GLN A 95 10.46 -2.28 9.59
C GLN A 95 9.46 -1.57 10.49
N THR A 96 9.73 -0.30 10.78
CA THR A 96 8.94 0.56 11.68
C THR A 96 8.50 1.85 11.01
N THR A 97 8.69 1.97 9.70
CA THR A 97 8.51 3.23 8.96
C THR A 97 7.09 3.77 9.07
N TYR A 98 6.07 2.91 9.06
CA TYR A 98 4.69 3.37 9.26
C TYR A 98 4.45 3.92 10.68
N ALA A 99 4.97 3.24 11.72
CA ALA A 99 4.87 3.72 13.10
C ALA A 99 5.65 5.04 13.32
N GLU A 100 6.79 5.19 12.65
CA GLU A 100 7.56 6.44 12.63
C GLU A 100 6.78 7.56 11.94
N TRP A 101 6.13 7.29 10.81
CA TRP A 101 5.24 8.23 10.13
C TRP A 101 4.05 8.62 11.02
N LEU A 102 3.39 7.66 11.68
CA LEU A 102 2.30 7.91 12.64
C LEU A 102 2.73 8.83 13.79
N SER A 103 4.00 8.78 14.17
CA SER A 103 4.59 9.61 15.23
C SER A 103 5.08 10.97 14.72
N SER A 104 4.98 11.23 13.41
CA SER A 104 5.43 12.46 12.77
C SER A 104 4.29 13.47 12.59
N PRO A 105 4.60 14.76 12.38
CA PRO A 105 3.58 15.76 12.01
C PRO A 105 2.81 15.40 10.74
N TYR A 106 3.40 14.63 9.82
CA TYR A 106 2.78 14.25 8.55
C TYR A 106 1.54 13.37 8.70
N ALA A 107 1.39 12.64 9.83
CA ALA A 107 0.23 11.82 10.10
C ALA A 107 -0.92 12.58 10.80
N VAL A 108 -0.69 13.84 11.18
CA VAL A 108 -1.71 14.67 11.84
C VAL A 108 -2.42 15.51 10.79
N GLU A 109 -3.75 15.45 10.75
CA GLU A 109 -4.55 16.29 9.87
C GLU A 109 -4.22 17.79 10.09
N GLY A 110 -3.88 18.49 9.01
CA GLY A 110 -3.42 19.86 9.07
C GLY A 110 -2.66 20.27 7.80
N GLU A 111 -2.02 21.44 7.84
CA GLU A 111 -1.22 21.98 6.72
C GLU A 111 -0.07 21.04 6.31
N ASP A 112 0.54 20.41 7.31
CA ASP A 112 1.67 19.49 7.15
C ASP A 112 1.25 18.05 6.86
N TYR A 113 -0.05 17.71 6.82
CA TYR A 113 -0.49 16.33 6.57
C TYR A 113 0.04 15.85 5.21
N ARG A 114 0.76 14.72 5.20
CA ARG A 114 1.27 14.08 3.98
C ARG A 114 1.21 12.57 4.14
N THR A 115 0.59 11.92 3.16
CA THR A 115 0.60 10.47 3.01
C THR A 115 1.93 9.99 2.41
N CYS A 116 2.20 8.69 2.48
CA CYS A 116 3.33 8.09 1.77
C CYS A 116 3.26 8.40 0.26
N GLN A 117 2.06 8.34 -0.31
CA GLN A 117 1.79 8.55 -1.73
C GLN A 117 2.09 9.99 -2.16
N ASP A 118 1.86 10.99 -1.32
CA ASP A 118 2.10 12.40 -1.67
C ASP A 118 3.57 12.66 -2.06
N CYS A 119 4.51 11.93 -1.45
CA CYS A 119 5.94 12.07 -1.71
C CYS A 119 6.49 10.99 -2.64
N HIS A 120 6.01 9.74 -2.53
CA HIS A 120 6.57 8.58 -3.24
C HIS A 120 5.78 8.15 -4.47
N MET A 121 4.55 8.64 -4.64
CA MET A 121 3.71 8.43 -5.80
C MET A 121 3.17 9.76 -6.34
N PRO A 122 4.04 10.75 -6.62
CA PRO A 122 3.58 11.99 -7.21
C PRO A 122 2.91 11.71 -8.56
N PRO A 123 1.93 12.54 -8.97
CA PRO A 123 1.35 12.44 -10.29
C PRO A 123 2.46 12.39 -11.35
N ALA A 124 2.35 11.47 -12.30
CA ALA A 124 3.26 11.46 -13.43
C ALA A 124 3.04 12.75 -14.23
N GLU A 125 4.11 13.49 -14.51
CA GLU A 125 4.09 14.59 -15.47
C GLU A 125 3.83 13.97 -16.85
N GLY A 126 2.62 14.19 -17.39
CA GLY A 126 2.32 13.82 -18.77
C GLY A 126 2.99 14.77 -19.76
N GLU A 127 3.20 14.33 -20.99
CA GLU A 127 3.86 15.10 -22.07
C GLU A 127 3.08 16.35 -22.55
N ASP A 128 2.03 16.76 -21.82
CA ASP A 128 1.12 17.84 -22.18
C ASP A 128 0.64 18.69 -20.97
N ASP A 129 1.40 18.78 -19.86
CA ASP A 129 1.04 19.64 -18.70
C ASP A 129 -0.40 19.47 -18.18
N VAL A 130 -1.07 18.38 -18.53
CA VAL A 130 -2.36 18.01 -17.95
C VAL A 130 -2.03 17.32 -16.64
N VAL A 131 -1.94 18.12 -15.59
CA VAL A 131 -2.09 17.63 -14.22
C VAL A 131 -3.40 16.84 -14.20
N ILE A 132 -3.32 15.51 -14.16
CA ILE A 132 -4.47 14.62 -13.92
C ILE A 132 -4.83 14.77 -12.43
N CYS A 133 -5.31 15.95 -12.07
CA CYS A 133 -6.00 16.29 -10.84
C CYS A 133 -7.22 17.10 -11.26
N VAL A 134 -8.21 16.47 -11.90
CA VAL A 134 -9.54 17.07 -12.03
C VAL A 134 -10.37 16.57 -10.85
N PHE A 135 -10.06 17.08 -9.66
CA PHE A 135 -10.98 17.03 -8.52
C PHE A 135 -11.87 18.27 -8.61
N GLY A 136 -13.15 18.03 -8.91
CA GLY A 136 -14.25 18.89 -8.52
C GLY A 136 -14.88 18.36 -7.24
#